data_AF-A0AA88MRM2-F1
#
_entry.id   AF-A0AA88MRM2-F1
#
_cell.length_a   1.000
_cell.length_b   1.000
_cell.length_c   1.000
_cell.angle_alpha   90.00
_cell.angle_beta   90.00
_cell.angle_gamma   90.00
#
_symmetry.space_group_name_H-M   'P 1'
#
loop_
_entity.id
_entity.type
_entity.pdbx_description
1 polymer ?
#
loop_
_entity_poly.entity_id
_entity_poly.type
_entity_poly.pdbx_seq_one_letter_code
_entity_poly.pdbx_strand_id
1 'polypeptide(L)'
;MDRITSSASPLTENGESLRGTNINSISRSIRTMRNVSIQITNFTDRYTLSNPRTYTSSGYCLNPPQPTVARKTSEACSFTKTRFSPHGCFGVLAYEILKDEEDFVGDLVIMFSVPYDYIRYIHQEKGYRK
;
A
#
# COMPACT_ATOMS: atom_id res chain seq x y z
N MET A 1 -24.80 12.70 36.70
CA MET A 1 -25.22 12.64 35.28
C MET A 1 -23.94 12.69 34.49
N ASP A 2 -23.30 11.54 34.36
CA ASP A 2 -21.94 11.47 33.84
C ASP A 2 -22.05 11.16 32.35
N ARG A 3 -21.81 12.20 31.54
CA ARG A 3 -21.68 12.03 30.09
C ARG A 3 -20.42 11.22 29.84
N ILE A 4 -20.59 9.93 29.61
CA ILE A 4 -19.59 9.09 28.95
C ILE A 4 -19.47 9.62 27.52
N THR A 5 -18.48 10.47 27.28
CA THR A 5 -18.02 10.77 25.93
C THR A 5 -17.35 9.49 25.42
N SER A 6 -18.14 8.63 24.79
CA SER A 6 -17.64 7.50 24.00
C SER A 6 -16.77 8.08 22.89
N SER A 7 -15.46 7.94 23.02
CA SER A 7 -14.51 8.26 21.96
C SER A 7 -14.68 7.25 20.85
N ALA A 8 -15.68 7.46 19.99
CA ALA A 8 -15.81 6.71 18.75
C ALA A 8 -14.57 7.00 17.90
N SER A 9 -13.72 5.98 17.71
CA SER A 9 -12.69 6.00 16.67
C SER A 9 -13.36 6.38 15.35
N PRO A 10 -12.78 7.28 14.54
CA PRO A 10 -13.40 7.70 13.28
C PRO A 10 -13.71 6.48 12.42
N LEU A 11 -14.99 6.28 12.12
CA LEU A 11 -15.46 5.20 11.26
C LEU A 11 -14.78 5.36 9.91
N THR A 12 -14.00 4.36 9.52
CA THR A 12 -13.34 4.30 8.24
C THR A 12 -14.01 3.21 7.43
N GLU A 13 -14.45 3.53 6.22
CA GLU A 13 -15.16 2.60 5.35
C GLU A 13 -14.18 1.81 4.48
N ASN A 14 -14.55 0.59 4.10
CA ASN A 14 -13.81 -0.15 3.08
C ASN A 14 -14.21 0.40 1.71
N GLY A 15 -13.22 0.80 0.91
CA GLY A 15 -13.42 1.16 -0.48
C GLY A 15 -13.52 -0.06 -1.40
N GLU A 16 -13.47 0.18 -2.71
CA GLU A 16 -13.81 -0.83 -3.73
C GLU A 16 -12.87 -2.04 -3.68
N SER A 17 -11.58 -1.83 -3.45
CA SER A 17 -10.60 -2.93 -3.40
C SER A 17 -10.73 -3.82 -2.16
N LEU A 18 -11.41 -3.35 -1.11
CA LEU A 18 -11.65 -4.07 0.14
C LEU A 18 -13.11 -4.53 0.28
N ARG A 19 -13.95 -4.31 -0.74
CA ARG A 19 -15.36 -4.65 -0.70
C ARG A 19 -15.57 -6.17 -0.57
N GLY A 20 -16.19 -6.59 0.53
CA GLY A 20 -16.44 -8.01 0.81
C GLY A 20 -15.19 -8.84 1.10
N THR A 21 -14.03 -8.20 1.32
CA THR A 21 -12.77 -8.87 1.61
C THR A 21 -11.98 -8.09 2.68
N ASN A 22 -10.76 -8.51 2.96
CA ASN A 22 -9.81 -7.78 3.81
C ASN A 22 -8.37 -8.05 3.35
N ILE A 23 -7.42 -7.25 3.84
CA ILE A 23 -6.02 -7.33 3.40
C ILE A 23 -5.38 -8.71 3.63
N ASN A 24 -5.78 -9.41 4.71
CA ASN A 24 -5.25 -10.74 5.01
C ASN A 24 -5.77 -11.79 4.01
N SER A 25 -7.05 -11.70 3.62
CA SER A 25 -7.63 -12.56 2.59
C SER A 25 -6.98 -12.32 1.22
N ILE A 26 -6.75 -11.05 0.86
CA ILE A 26 -6.03 -10.68 -0.36
C ILE A 26 -4.63 -11.31 -0.34
N SER A 27 -3.84 -11.07 0.69
CA SER A 27 -2.46 -11.58 0.79
C SER A 27 -2.39 -13.11 0.69
N ARG A 28 -3.28 -13.84 1.39
CA ARG A 28 -3.31 -15.32 1.34
C ARG A 28 -3.72 -15.88 -0.01
N SER A 29 -4.47 -15.14 -0.83
CA SER A 29 -4.87 -15.59 -2.15
C SER A 29 -3.72 -15.58 -3.18
N ILE A 30 -2.62 -14.85 -2.90
CA ILE A 30 -1.49 -14.70 -3.81
C ILE A 30 -0.61 -15.95 -3.77
N ARG A 31 -0.59 -16.71 -4.88
CA ARG A 31 0.05 -18.04 -4.96
C ARG A 31 1.56 -18.02 -5.17
N THR A 32 2.25 -16.93 -4.83
CA THR A 32 3.71 -16.83 -4.94
C THR A 32 4.35 -16.80 -3.56
N MET A 33 5.59 -17.26 -3.47
CA MET A 33 6.34 -17.32 -2.22
C MET A 33 6.77 -15.96 -1.65
N ARG A 34 6.70 -14.87 -2.43
CA ARG A 34 7.04 -13.51 -2.01
C ARG A 34 6.06 -12.54 -2.64
N ASN A 35 5.29 -11.87 -1.79
CA ASN A 35 4.33 -10.86 -2.16
C ASN A 35 4.25 -9.81 -1.05
N VAL A 36 3.64 -8.68 -1.39
CA VAL A 36 3.25 -7.65 -0.44
C VAL A 36 1.83 -7.23 -0.78
N SER A 37 1.00 -7.05 0.25
CA SER A 37 -0.30 -6.41 0.14
C SER A 37 -0.25 -5.15 0.99
N ILE A 38 -0.56 -4.01 0.39
CA ILE A 38 -0.50 -2.69 1.01
C ILE A 38 -1.92 -2.20 1.17
N GLN A 39 -2.35 -1.96 2.42
CA GLN A 39 -3.59 -1.26 2.73
C GLN A 39 -3.25 0.18 3.09
N ILE A 40 -3.89 1.13 2.43
CA ILE A 40 -3.80 2.55 2.75
C ILE A 40 -5.13 2.96 3.35
N THR A 41 -5.10 3.44 4.59
CA THR A 41 -6.27 3.98 5.28
C THR A 41 -6.14 5.49 5.39
N ASN A 42 -7.02 6.22 4.70
CA ASN A 42 -7.06 7.67 4.74
C ASN A 42 -7.97 8.14 5.86
N PHE A 43 -7.39 8.43 7.03
CA PHE A 43 -8.14 8.96 8.18
C PHE A 43 -8.51 10.44 8.05
N THR A 44 -8.13 11.12 6.97
CA THR A 44 -8.34 12.56 6.85
C THR A 44 -9.75 12.88 6.37
N ASP A 45 -10.25 14.05 6.77
CA ASP A 45 -11.51 14.64 6.29
C ASP A 45 -11.29 15.60 5.12
N ARG A 46 -10.04 15.93 4.81
CA ARG A 46 -9.68 17.05 3.93
C ARG A 46 -9.02 16.59 2.65
N TYR A 47 -8.23 15.53 2.71
CA TYR A 47 -7.37 15.13 1.62
C TYR A 47 -7.85 13.85 0.98
N THR A 48 -7.66 13.75 -0.33
CA THR A 48 -7.79 12.52 -1.10
C THR A 48 -6.42 12.13 -1.61
N LEU A 49 -6.20 10.84 -1.82
CA LEU A 49 -5.04 10.35 -2.56
C LEU A 49 -5.51 10.06 -3.97
N SER A 50 -4.82 10.60 -4.97
CA SER A 50 -5.18 10.45 -6.39
C SER A 50 -3.95 10.15 -7.24
N ASN A 51 -4.18 9.86 -8.52
CA ASN A 51 -3.15 9.65 -9.53
C ASN A 51 -2.05 8.65 -9.08
N PRO A 52 -2.40 7.38 -8.82
CA PRO A 52 -1.42 6.41 -8.37
C PRO A 52 -0.36 6.16 -9.44
N ARG A 53 0.90 6.20 -9.03
CA ARG A 53 2.07 5.89 -9.87
C ARG A 53 2.82 4.74 -9.22
N THR A 54 3.17 3.73 -10.02
CA THR A 54 3.93 2.58 -9.52
C THR A 54 5.18 2.37 -10.36
N TYR A 55 6.26 1.99 -9.69
CA TYR A 55 7.47 1.51 -10.33
C TYR A 55 7.91 0.22 -9.63
N THR A 56 8.11 -0.84 -10.40
CA THR A 56 8.60 -2.13 -9.88
C THR A 56 9.94 -2.43 -10.52
N SER A 57 10.99 -2.45 -9.70
CA SER A 57 12.32 -2.87 -10.16
C SER A 57 12.40 -4.41 -10.25
N SER A 58 11.67 -5.11 -9.38
CA SER A 58 11.50 -6.56 -9.47
C SER A 58 10.11 -7.01 -9.04
N GLY A 59 9.61 -8.06 -9.69
CA GLY A 59 8.23 -8.50 -9.56
C GLY A 59 7.29 -7.71 -10.46
N TYR A 60 5.99 -7.72 -10.13
CA TYR A 60 4.97 -6.99 -10.86
C TYR A 60 3.79 -6.63 -9.95
N CYS A 61 3.00 -5.65 -10.39
CA CYS A 61 1.74 -5.27 -9.75
C CYS A 61 0.67 -6.33 -10.06
N LEU A 62 0.13 -6.98 -9.02
CA LEU A 62 -0.90 -8.02 -9.18
C LEU A 62 -2.31 -7.43 -9.03
N ASN A 63 -2.53 -6.65 -7.98
CA ASN A 63 -3.76 -5.87 -7.81
C ASN A 63 -3.37 -4.39 -7.84
N PRO A 64 -3.77 -3.63 -8.87
CA PRO A 64 -3.37 -2.23 -9.00
C PRO A 64 -3.92 -1.38 -7.86
N PRO A 65 -3.19 -0.31 -7.46
CA PRO A 65 -3.73 0.73 -6.60
C PRO A 65 -5.02 1.30 -7.17
N GLN A 66 -6.00 1.56 -6.29
CA GLN A 66 -7.21 2.26 -6.72
C GLN A 66 -6.85 3.68 -7.18
N PRO A 67 -7.53 4.21 -8.23
CA PRO A 67 -7.28 5.55 -8.74
C PRO A 67 -7.39 6.64 -7.66
N THR A 68 -8.25 6.41 -6.67
CA THR A 68 -8.48 7.33 -5.57
C THR A 68 -8.57 6.58 -4.24
N VAL A 69 -7.95 7.10 -3.18
CA VAL A 69 -8.27 6.75 -1.79
C VAL A 69 -9.02 7.93 -1.18
N ALA A 70 -10.35 7.79 -1.13
CA ALA A 70 -11.23 8.83 -0.64
C ALA A 70 -11.02 9.11 0.87
N ARG A 71 -11.59 10.23 1.32
CA ARG A 71 -11.60 10.61 2.74
C ARG A 71 -12.31 9.52 3.54
N LYS A 72 -11.77 9.17 4.71
CA LYS A 72 -12.31 8.14 5.60
C LYS A 72 -12.52 6.77 4.94
N THR A 73 -11.78 6.44 3.89
CA THR A 73 -11.81 5.09 3.30
C THR A 73 -10.48 4.37 3.41
N SER A 74 -10.54 3.05 3.27
CA SER A 74 -9.37 2.19 3.11
C SER A 74 -9.39 1.52 1.75
N GLU A 75 -8.24 1.52 1.08
CA GLU A 75 -8.02 0.82 -0.17
C GLU A 75 -6.79 -0.07 -0.06
N ALA A 76 -6.69 -1.07 -0.93
CA ALA A 76 -5.65 -2.06 -0.96
C ALA A 76 -5.12 -2.28 -2.38
N CYS A 77 -3.84 -2.61 -2.45
CA CYS A 77 -3.16 -3.08 -3.65
C CYS A 77 -2.18 -4.19 -3.30
N SER A 78 -1.68 -4.89 -4.31
CA SER A 78 -0.72 -5.96 -4.08
C SER A 78 0.30 -6.10 -5.20
N PHE A 79 1.50 -6.48 -4.79
CA PHE A 79 2.63 -6.73 -5.67
C PHE A 79 3.21 -8.10 -5.35
N THR A 80 3.75 -8.76 -6.36
CA THR A 80 4.25 -10.11 -6.23
C THR A 80 5.50 -10.30 -7.06
N LYS A 81 6.36 -11.22 -6.62
CA LYS A 81 7.48 -11.65 -7.44
C LYS A 81 6.99 -12.28 -8.75
N THR A 82 7.81 -12.18 -9.78
CA THR A 82 7.64 -12.96 -11.02
C THR A 82 7.87 -14.44 -10.71
N ARG A 83 7.00 -15.32 -11.22
CA ARG A 83 7.17 -16.77 -11.03
C ARG A 83 8.50 -17.24 -11.65
N PHE A 84 9.11 -18.25 -11.03
CA PHE A 84 10.40 -18.84 -11.45
C PHE A 84 11.62 -17.89 -11.47
N SER A 85 11.44 -16.59 -11.18
CA SER A 85 12.55 -15.65 -10.99
C SER A 85 13.26 -15.89 -9.64
N PRO A 86 14.59 -15.77 -9.57
CA PRO A 86 15.32 -15.80 -8.30
C PRO A 86 15.22 -14.49 -7.51
N HIS A 87 14.53 -13.47 -8.05
CA HIS A 87 14.35 -12.18 -7.40
C HIS A 87 13.06 -12.11 -6.59
N GLY A 88 13.08 -11.20 -5.62
CA GLY A 88 11.96 -10.89 -4.74
C GLY A 88 10.92 -10.00 -5.42
N CYS A 89 10.30 -9.12 -4.65
CA CYS A 89 9.42 -8.07 -5.15
C CYS A 89 9.74 -6.76 -4.42
N PHE A 90 10.15 -5.73 -5.16
CA PHE A 90 10.46 -4.43 -4.59
C PHE A 90 10.22 -3.32 -5.60
N GLY A 91 9.79 -2.19 -5.09
CA GLY A 91 9.28 -1.09 -5.88
C GLY A 91 8.79 0.07 -5.04
N VAL A 92 8.10 0.98 -5.71
CA VAL A 92 7.59 2.21 -5.13
C VAL A 92 6.16 2.42 -5.61
N LEU A 93 5.30 2.84 -4.71
CA LEU A 93 3.93 3.32 -4.96
C LEU A 93 3.89 4.79 -4.55
N ALA A 94 3.41 5.65 -5.41
CA ALA A 94 3.20 7.06 -5.12
C ALA A 94 1.74 7.43 -5.38
N TYR A 95 1.23 8.37 -4.59
CA TYR A 95 -0.04 9.05 -4.78
C TYR A 95 0.17 10.55 -4.65
N GLU A 96 -0.55 11.31 -5.44
CA GLU A 96 -0.71 12.73 -5.20
C GLU A 96 -1.70 12.93 -4.04
N ILE A 97 -1.37 13.84 -3.12
CA ILE A 97 -2.25 14.29 -2.06
C ILE A 97 -2.97 15.53 -2.57
N LEU A 98 -4.27 15.42 -2.75
CA LEU A 98 -5.11 16.55 -3.18
C LEU A 98 -5.94 17.05 -2.00
N LYS A 99 -6.07 18.37 -1.90
CA LYS A 99 -7.08 19.03 -1.08
C LYS A 99 -8.25 19.35 -2.01
N ASP A 100 -9.43 18.85 -1.66
CA ASP A 100 -10.58 18.88 -2.59
C ASP A 100 -10.24 18.21 -3.94
N GLU A 101 -10.90 18.54 -5.05
CA GLU A 101 -10.77 17.76 -6.30
C GLU A 101 -9.55 18.11 -7.17
N GLU A 102 -8.90 19.27 -6.96
CA GLU A 102 -7.84 19.75 -7.86
C GLU A 102 -6.63 20.42 -7.18
N ASP A 103 -6.66 20.70 -5.87
CA ASP A 103 -5.58 21.45 -5.21
C ASP A 103 -4.46 20.49 -4.77
N PHE A 104 -3.38 20.42 -5.56
CA PHE A 104 -2.21 19.58 -5.27
C PHE A 104 -1.44 20.08 -4.04
N VAL A 105 -1.25 19.19 -3.06
CA VAL A 105 -0.55 19.49 -1.80
C VAL A 105 0.84 18.85 -1.74
N GLY A 106 1.02 17.70 -2.37
CA GLY A 106 2.29 16.96 -2.34
C GLY A 106 2.12 15.51 -2.76
N ASP A 107 3.18 14.71 -2.55
CA ASP A 107 3.20 13.28 -2.89
C ASP A 107 3.35 12.42 -1.63
N LEU A 108 2.51 11.38 -1.52
CA LEU A 108 2.74 10.24 -0.62
C LEU A 108 3.51 9.17 -1.38
N VAL A 109 4.73 8.86 -0.95
CA VAL A 109 5.57 7.84 -1.57
C VAL A 109 5.83 6.69 -0.59
N ILE A 110 5.50 5.47 -1.00
CA ILE A 110 5.63 4.23 -0.25
C ILE A 110 6.61 3.32 -1.00
N MET A 111 7.78 3.08 -0.41
CA MET A 111 8.72 2.09 -0.90
C MET A 111 8.46 0.74 -0.21
N PHE A 112 8.49 -0.34 -0.99
CA PHE A 112 8.40 -1.70 -0.45
C PHE A 112 9.53 -2.57 -0.97
N SER A 113 10.04 -3.46 -0.11
CA SER A 113 11.06 -4.44 -0.47
C SER A 113 10.83 -5.78 0.21
N VAL A 114 10.59 -6.81 -0.61
CA VAL A 114 10.38 -8.19 -0.19
C VAL A 114 11.44 -9.07 -0.86
N PRO A 115 12.59 -9.32 -0.20
CA PRO A 115 13.67 -10.08 -0.80
C PRO A 115 13.29 -11.56 -1.01
N TYR A 116 13.90 -12.20 -2.01
CA TYR A 116 13.76 -13.64 -2.23
C TYR A 116 14.51 -14.43 -1.15
N ASP A 117 15.77 -14.05 -0.90
CA ASP A 117 16.67 -14.64 0.09
C ASP A 117 17.21 -13.53 1.01
N TYR A 118 16.95 -13.67 2.31
CA TYR A 118 17.35 -12.69 3.33
C TYR A 118 18.87 -12.67 3.55
N ILE A 119 19.58 -13.78 3.28
CA ILE A 119 21.03 -13.89 3.54
C ILE A 119 21.81 -12.96 2.60
N ARG A 120 21.40 -12.82 1.33
CA ARG A 120 22.04 -11.91 0.37
C ARG A 120 21.67 -10.44 0.59
N TYR A 121 20.45 -10.17 1.07
CA TYR A 121 19.98 -8.80 1.33
C TYR A 121 20.78 -8.09 2.44
N ILE A 122 21.05 -8.78 3.56
CA ILE A 122 21.86 -8.22 4.67
C ILE A 122 23.30 -7.90 4.21
N HIS A 123 23.87 -8.71 3.30
CA HIS A 123 25.19 -8.41 2.72
C HIS A 123 25.17 -7.19 1.79
N GLN A 124 24.08 -6.98 1.03
CA GLN A 124 23.94 -5.83 0.15
C GLN A 124 23.80 -4.51 0.95
N GLU A 125 22.98 -4.45 2.00
CA GLU A 125 22.85 -3.24 2.83
C GLU A 125 24.18 -2.84 3.50
N LYS A 126 25.00 -3.81 3.90
CA LYS A 126 26.34 -3.55 4.46
C LYS A 126 27.34 -3.02 3.42
N GLY A 127 27.11 -3.27 2.14
CA GLY A 127 27.93 -2.71 1.04
C GLY A 127 27.61 -1.26 0.69
N TYR A 128 26.42 -0.77 1.04
CA TYR A 128 25.97 0.61 0.82
C TYR A 128 26.26 1.56 2.00
N ARG A 129 26.75 1.04 3.13
CA ARG A 129 27.43 1.84 4.15
C ARG A 129 28.94 1.85 3.86
N LYS A 130 29.36 2.68 2.92
CA LYS A 130 30.74 3.16 2.83
C LYS A 130 30.75 4.65 3.07
#